data_AF-A0A7K3DSF9-F1
#
_entry.id   AF-A0A7K3DSF9-F1
#
_cell.length_a   1.000
_cell.length_b   1.000
_cell.length_c   1.000
_cell.angle_alpha   90.00
_cell.angle_beta   90.00
_cell.angle_gamma   90.00
#
_symmetry.space_group_name_H-M   'P 1'
#
loop_
_entity.id
_entity.type
_entity.pdbx_description
1 polymer ?
#
loop_
_entity_poly.entity_id
_entity_poly.type
_entity_poly.pdbx_seq_one_letter_code
_entity_poly.pdbx_strand_id
1 'polypeptide(L)' 'EAREADLGVASGNGKGQIFVKGEVVRTVPESKIVETLIDEAMKIAERMEKDGVASGVPDVTVS' A
#
# COMPACT_ATOMS: atom_id res chain seq x y z
N GLU A 1 15.32 3.43 2.51
CA GLU A 1 14.26 2.63 3.15
C GLU A 1 13.29 1.97 2.18
N ALA A 2 12.74 2.61 1.14
CA ALA A 2 11.75 1.97 0.26
C ALA A 2 12.32 1.04 -0.85
N ARG A 3 13.41 0.28 -0.58
CA ARG A 3 14.01 -0.62 -1.58
C ARG A 3 13.56 -2.08 -1.49
N GLU A 4 12.83 -2.46 -0.43
CA GLU A 4 12.38 -3.84 -0.18
C GLU A 4 10.88 -3.99 0.06
N ALA A 5 10.10 -2.91 0.10
CA ALA A 5 8.66 -2.99 0.32
C ALA A 5 7.90 -3.17 -1.00
N ASP A 6 7.04 -4.19 -1.10
CA ASP A 6 6.15 -4.41 -2.24
C ASP A 6 5.16 -3.25 -2.44
N LEU A 7 4.79 -2.56 -1.35
CA LEU A 7 3.90 -1.41 -1.31
C LEU A 7 4.44 -0.36 -0.34
N GLY A 8 4.51 0.91 -0.76
CA GLY A 8 4.92 2.03 0.08
C GLY A 8 4.08 3.27 -0.18
N VAL A 9 4.09 4.22 0.77
CA VAL A 9 3.50 5.54 0.60
C VAL A 9 4.51 6.62 0.98
N ALA A 10 4.55 7.73 0.25
CA ALA A 10 5.18 8.96 0.76
C ALA A 10 4.14 10.05 0.87
N SER A 11 4.07 10.62 2.06
CA SER A 11 3.29 11.81 2.36
C SER A 11 4.13 13.06 2.10
N GLY A 12 3.57 14.03 1.39
CA GLY A 12 4.19 15.34 1.15
C GLY A 12 3.17 16.36 0.63
N ASN A 13 3.26 17.61 1.09
CA ASN A 13 2.37 18.71 0.67
C ASN A 13 0.86 18.41 0.80
N GLY A 14 0.43 17.68 1.84
CA GLY A 14 -0.99 17.34 2.04
C GLY A 14 -1.53 16.26 1.08
N LYS A 15 -0.64 15.50 0.43
CA LYS A 15 -0.97 14.41 -0.49
C LYS A 15 -0.04 13.23 -0.24
N GLY A 16 -0.52 12.03 -0.50
CA GLY A 16 0.27 10.80 -0.48
C GLY A 16 0.43 10.24 -1.87
N GLN A 17 1.63 9.80 -2.19
CA GLN A 17 1.92 9.04 -3.39
C GLN A 17 2.15 7.59 -2.97
N ILE A 18 1.36 6.69 -3.56
CA ILE A 18 1.48 5.25 -3.36
C ILE A 18 2.43 4.71 -4.42
N PHE A 19 3.39 3.91 -3.98
CA PHE A 19 4.38 3.26 -4.83
C PHE A 19 4.27 1.76 -4.69
N VAL A 20 4.40 1.06 -5.81
CA VAL A 20 4.51 -0.39 -5.84
C VAL A 20 5.82 -0.70 -6.54
N LYS A 21 6.71 -1.46 -5.90
CA LYS A 21 8.04 -1.80 -6.46
C LYS A 21 8.87 -0.59 -6.93
N GLY A 22 8.69 0.57 -6.29
CA GLY A 22 9.41 1.81 -6.62
C GLY A 22 8.79 2.66 -7.73
N GLU A 23 7.64 2.28 -8.30
CA GLU A 23 6.90 3.08 -9.29
C GLU A 23 5.66 3.73 -8.68
N VAL A 24 5.41 5.01 -9.00
CA VAL A 24 4.21 5.74 -8.53
C VAL A 24 3.00 5.19 -9.25
N VAL A 25 2.12 4.49 -8.53
CA VAL A 25 0.89 3.91 -9.09
C VAL A 25 -0.31 4.83 -8.91
N ARG A 26 -0.33 5.64 -7.83
CA ARG A 26 -1.47 6.51 -7.52
C ARG A 26 -1.08 7.65 -6.59
N THR A 27 -1.69 8.83 -6.81
CA THR A 27 -1.61 9.97 -5.89
C THR A 27 -2.97 10.21 -5.27
N VAL A 28 -3.04 10.30 -3.95
CA VAL A 28 -4.26 10.55 -3.17
C VAL A 28 -4.05 11.74 -2.22
N PRO A 29 -5.12 12.46 -1.82
CA PRO A 29 -5.00 13.47 -0.77
C PRO A 29 -4.70 12.83 0.59
N GLU A 30 -4.08 13.58 1.51
CA GLU A 30 -3.67 13.09 2.83
C GLU A 30 -4.80 12.44 3.62
N SER A 31 -6.00 13.02 3.56
CA SER A 31 -7.21 12.49 4.18
C SER A 31 -7.62 11.10 3.69
N LYS A 32 -7.17 10.71 2.48
CA LYS A 32 -7.47 9.41 1.87
C LYS A 32 -6.29 8.47 1.85
N ILE A 33 -5.11 8.88 2.33
CA ILE A 33 -3.92 8.01 2.33
C ILE A 33 -4.20 6.73 3.12
N VAL A 34 -4.65 6.88 4.36
CA VAL A 34 -4.90 5.76 5.27
C VAL A 34 -6.00 4.86 4.74
N GLU A 35 -7.12 5.46 4.31
CA GLU A 35 -8.24 4.73 3.71
C GLU A 35 -7.81 3.95 2.47
N THR A 36 -7.05 4.57 1.57
CA THR A 36 -6.58 3.92 0.33
C THR A 36 -5.57 2.82 0.61
N LEU A 37 -4.67 3.00 1.59
CA LEU A 37 -3.73 1.95 1.99
C LEU A 37 -4.45 0.72 2.54
N ILE A 38 -5.43 0.94 3.42
CA ILE A 38 -6.24 -0.13 4.00
C ILE A 38 -7.04 -0.85 2.91
N ASP A 39 -7.65 -0.12 1.98
CA ASP A 39 -8.43 -0.68 0.87
C ASP A 39 -7.53 -1.50 -0.09
N GLU A 40 -6.34 -1.01 -0.41
CA GLU A 40 -5.39 -1.75 -1.27
C GLU A 40 -4.80 -2.97 -0.55
N ALA A 41 -4.50 -2.88 0.74
CA ALA A 41 -4.09 -4.03 1.53
C ALA A 41 -5.19 -5.11 1.58
N MET A 42 -6.45 -4.72 1.78
CA MET A 42 -7.59 -5.65 1.74
C MET A 42 -7.78 -6.27 0.35
N LYS A 43 -7.70 -5.49 -0.73
CA LYS A 43 -7.76 -6.03 -2.09
C LYS A 43 -6.64 -7.02 -2.41
N ILE A 44 -5.43 -6.73 -1.95
CA ILE A 44 -4.29 -7.64 -2.13
C ILE A 44 -4.55 -8.93 -1.34
N ALA A 45 -5.00 -8.82 -0.08
CA ALA A 45 -5.37 -9.98 0.74
C ALA A 45 -6.49 -10.81 0.09
N GLU A 46 -7.57 -10.18 -0.39
CA GLU A 46 -8.68 -10.86 -1.07
C GLU A 46 -8.25 -11.53 -2.38
N ARG A 47 -7.33 -10.91 -3.14
CA ARG A 47 -6.75 -11.53 -4.34
C ARG A 47 -5.89 -12.72 -3.98
N MET A 48 -5.06 -12.62 -2.95
CA MET A 48 -4.21 -13.71 -2.48
C MET A 48 -5.04 -14.89 -1.94
N GLU A 49 -6.17 -14.61 -1.29
CA GLU A 49 -7.11 -15.62 -0.80
C GLU A 49 -7.84 -16.34 -1.95
N LYS A 50 -8.18 -15.62 -3.02
CA LYS A 50 -8.72 -16.23 -4.26
C LYS A 50 -7.71 -17.09 -5.02
N ASP A 51 -6.43 -16.77 -4.93
CA ASP A 51 -5.34 -17.53 -5.55
C ASP A 51 -4.80 -18.68 -4.67
N GLY A 52 -5.42 -18.94 -3.50
CA GLY A 52 -5.12 -20.09 -2.65
C GLY A 52 -3.82 -19.99 -1.86
N VAL A 53 -3.22 -18.81 -1.73
CA VAL A 53 -2.01 -18.59 -0.94
C VAL A 53 -2.41 -18.20 0.47
N ALA A 54 -2.06 -19.05 1.45
CA ALA A 54 -2.32 -18.82 2.86
C ALA A 54 -1.69 -17.50 3.33
N SER A 55 -2.56 -16.59 3.75
CA SER A 55 -2.35 -15.35 4.50
C SER A 55 -0.98 -15.24 5.20
N GLY A 56 -0.03 -14.56 4.54
CA GLY A 56 0.99 -13.79 5.23
C GLY A 56 0.41 -12.41 5.52
N VAL A 57 0.33 -12.01 6.78
CA VAL A 57 -0.11 -10.66 7.17
C VAL A 57 0.68 -9.62 6.35
N PRO A 58 0.03 -8.64 5.69
CA PRO A 58 0.77 -7.58 5.03
C PRO A 58 1.48 -6.78 6.12
N ASP A 59 2.81 -6.81 6.11
CA ASP A 59 3.62 -5.99 7.01
C ASP A 59 3.52 -4.53 6.56
N VAL A 60 2.66 -3.77 7.23
CA VAL A 60 2.47 -2.34 6.96
C VAL A 60 3.25 -1.56 8.01
N THR A 61 4.51 -1.23 7.72
CA THR A 61 5.33 -0.35 8.55
C THR A 61 5.07 1.12 8.16
N VAL A 62 4.62 1.93 9.12
CA VAL A 62 4.48 3.40 8.98
C VAL A 62 5.63 4.06 9.74
N SER A 63 6.54 4.70 9.00
CA SER A 63 7.67 5.48 9.54
C SER A 63 7.42 6.99 9.44
#